data_AF-A0A4Y7SGC3-F1
#
_entry.id   AF-A0A4Y7SGC3-F1
#
_cell.length_a   1.000
_cell.length_b   1.000
_cell.length_c   1.000
_cell.angle_alpha   90.00
_cell.angle_beta   90.00
_cell.angle_gamma   90.00
#
_symmetry.space_group_name_H-M   'P 1'
#
loop_
_entity.id
_entity.type
_entity.pdbx_description
1 polymer ?
#
loop_
_entity_poly.entity_id
_entity_poly.type
_entity_poly.pdbx_seq_one_letter_code
_entity_poly.pdbx_strand_id
1 'polypeptide(L)'
;MALPSSITTKNLSGRFTLNKTLSDTNAFDAILIHESIGWIKRKAFAIGTVTLTFKHYTDKDGVEHFDIDNHLTGGIPGTQERRPVDSVERERSDMHFGPQLFYTKRRAPNDVEGLSEFLKGNWTEDTLENGLLETDVKSDTAKSRTSWLERHVWGIEEVQGERRFTRHIEFEGPKGQRLDTIMYFDYLGA
;
A
#
# COMPACT_ATOMS: atom_id res chain seq x y z
N MET A 1 13.64 -10.86 4.44
CA MET A 1 15.03 -10.35 4.52
C MET A 1 15.00 -8.86 4.25
N ALA A 2 16.07 -8.14 4.60
CA ALA A 2 16.26 -6.74 4.21
C ALA A 2 16.23 -6.59 2.67
N LEU A 3 15.84 -5.41 2.20
CA LEU A 3 15.89 -5.06 0.79
C LEU A 3 17.33 -4.83 0.33
N PRO A 4 17.78 -5.48 -0.76
CA PRO A 4 19.06 -5.15 -1.37
C PRO A 4 19.03 -3.72 -1.94
N SER A 5 20.18 -3.07 -2.02
CA SER A 5 20.32 -1.69 -2.52
C SER A 5 19.83 -1.50 -3.97
N SER A 6 19.76 -2.58 -4.75
CA SER A 6 19.19 -2.58 -6.10
C SER A 6 17.67 -2.40 -6.17
N ILE A 7 16.97 -2.59 -5.04
CA ILE A 7 15.53 -2.33 -4.94
C ILE A 7 15.33 -0.93 -4.35
N THR A 8 14.65 -0.08 -5.14
CA THR A 8 14.38 1.34 -4.86
C THR A 8 12.95 1.67 -5.27
N THR A 9 12.43 2.87 -5.00
CA THR A 9 11.09 3.25 -5.49
C THR A 9 10.99 3.29 -7.02
N LYS A 10 12.11 3.37 -7.75
CA LYS A 10 12.18 3.24 -9.23
C LYS A 10 12.27 1.79 -9.73
N ASN A 11 12.48 0.83 -8.84
CA ASN A 11 12.46 -0.60 -9.15
C ASN A 11 12.03 -1.38 -7.91
N LEU A 12 10.72 -1.65 -7.81
CA LEU A 12 10.12 -2.43 -6.73
C LEU A 12 9.73 -3.84 -7.19
N SER A 13 10.20 -4.28 -8.37
CA SER A 13 9.90 -5.62 -8.87
C SER A 13 10.46 -6.69 -7.93
N GLY A 14 9.60 -7.65 -7.55
CA GLY A 14 9.96 -8.76 -6.70
C GLY A 14 8.84 -9.17 -5.76
N ARG A 15 9.17 -10.01 -4.78
CA ARG A 15 8.22 -10.59 -3.84
C ARG A 15 8.49 -10.09 -2.44
N PHE A 16 7.41 -9.78 -1.73
CA PHE A 16 7.44 -9.15 -0.42
C PHE A 16 6.45 -9.84 0.49
N THR A 17 6.72 -9.93 1.79
CA THR A 17 5.75 -10.40 2.77
C THR A 17 5.56 -9.37 3.87
N LEU A 18 4.33 -9.19 4.33
CA LEU A 18 4.04 -8.29 5.44
C LEU A 18 4.76 -8.78 6.70
N ASN A 19 5.59 -7.93 7.28
CA ASN A 19 6.21 -8.16 8.57
C ASN A 19 5.25 -7.74 9.68
N LYS A 20 4.47 -8.69 10.19
CA LYS A 20 3.45 -8.44 11.22
C LYS A 20 4.03 -8.02 12.57
N THR A 21 5.29 -8.34 12.84
CA THR A 21 5.95 -7.98 14.09
C THR A 21 6.33 -6.49 14.12
N LEU A 22 6.69 -5.94 12.96
CA LEU A 22 7.07 -4.53 12.83
C LEU A 22 5.88 -3.62 12.46
N SER A 23 4.83 -4.18 11.88
CA SER A 23 3.65 -3.42 11.44
C SER A 23 2.61 -3.30 12.55
N ASP A 24 1.87 -2.20 12.60
CA ASP A 24 0.72 -2.08 13.50
C ASP A 24 -0.51 -2.82 12.93
N THR A 25 -0.57 -4.12 13.20
CA THR A 25 -1.66 -4.98 12.73
C THR A 25 -3.00 -4.68 13.43
N ASN A 26 -2.99 -4.02 14.59
CA ASN A 26 -4.22 -3.66 15.29
C ASN A 26 -4.88 -2.45 14.64
N ALA A 27 -4.09 -1.42 14.32
CA ALA A 27 -4.56 -0.28 13.53
C ALA A 27 -5.06 -0.74 12.15
N PHE A 28 -4.34 -1.69 11.52
CA PHE A 28 -4.79 -2.27 10.25
C PHE A 28 -6.13 -3.03 10.38
N ASP A 29 -6.35 -3.85 11.40
CA ASP A 29 -7.67 -4.49 11.63
C ASP A 29 -8.78 -3.45 11.88
N ALA A 30 -8.48 -2.36 12.59
CA ALA A 30 -9.43 -1.28 12.82
C ALA A 30 -9.85 -0.59 11.51
N ILE A 31 -8.92 -0.37 10.59
CA ILE A 31 -9.21 0.13 9.24
C ILE A 31 -10.15 -0.84 8.51
N LEU A 32 -9.82 -2.14 8.48
CA LEU A 32 -10.66 -3.17 7.82
C LEU A 32 -12.09 -3.22 8.40
N ILE A 33 -12.27 -2.94 9.70
CA ILE A 33 -13.60 -2.81 10.31
C ILE A 33 -14.38 -1.66 9.67
N HIS A 34 -13.75 -0.49 9.52
CA HIS A 34 -14.39 0.69 8.96
C HIS A 34 -14.66 0.58 7.46
N GLU A 35 -13.87 -0.22 6.75
CA GLU A 35 -14.11 -0.61 5.35
C GLU A 35 -15.24 -1.67 5.21
N SER A 36 -15.88 -2.07 6.31
CA SER A 36 -16.96 -3.08 6.33
C SER A 36 -16.52 -4.50 5.98
N ILE A 37 -15.22 -4.82 6.15
CA ILE A 37 -14.71 -6.18 5.96
C ILE A 37 -15.21 -7.06 7.10
N GLY A 38 -15.91 -8.15 6.78
CA GLY A 38 -16.48 -9.06 7.77
C GLY A 38 -15.43 -9.76 8.65
N TRP A 39 -15.82 -10.07 9.89
CA TRP A 39 -14.93 -10.62 10.93
C TRP A 39 -14.16 -11.89 10.53
N ILE A 40 -14.78 -12.80 9.76
CA ILE A 40 -14.14 -14.03 9.31
C ILE A 40 -12.95 -13.71 8.38
N LYS A 41 -13.13 -12.78 7.43
CA LYS A 41 -12.06 -12.35 6.52
C LYS A 41 -10.94 -11.68 7.30
N ARG A 42 -11.28 -10.77 8.21
CA ARG A 42 -10.30 -10.07 9.06
C ARG A 42 -9.47 -11.02 9.92
N LYS A 43 -10.10 -12.01 10.56
CA LYS A 43 -9.38 -13.07 11.29
C LYS A 43 -8.39 -13.80 10.40
N ALA A 44 -8.81 -14.09 9.18
CA ALA A 44 -7.99 -14.84 8.25
C ALA A 44 -6.83 -13.97 7.67
N PHE A 45 -6.99 -12.65 7.51
CA PHE A 45 -5.87 -11.72 7.33
C PHE A 45 -4.93 -11.70 8.55
N ALA A 46 -5.49 -11.69 9.76
CA ALA A 46 -4.73 -11.63 11.01
C ALA A 46 -3.86 -12.88 11.24
N ILE A 47 -4.32 -14.08 10.86
CA ILE A 47 -3.54 -15.32 10.97
C ILE A 47 -2.71 -15.61 9.70
N GLY A 48 -3.17 -15.19 8.52
CA GLY A 48 -2.58 -15.56 7.24
C GLY A 48 -1.36 -14.72 6.85
N THR A 49 -0.41 -15.32 6.13
CA THR A 49 0.73 -14.60 5.56
C THR A 49 0.27 -13.83 4.32
N VAL A 50 0.50 -12.52 4.31
CA VAL A 50 0.23 -11.64 3.16
C VAL A 50 1.52 -11.52 2.35
N THR A 51 1.50 -12.00 1.10
CA THR A 51 2.62 -11.88 0.16
C THR A 51 2.20 -11.01 -1.03
N LEU A 52 3.05 -10.06 -1.41
CA LEU A 52 2.88 -9.21 -2.59
C LEU A 52 3.88 -9.67 -3.64
N THR A 53 3.42 -9.87 -4.87
CA THR A 53 4.31 -9.99 -6.04
C THR A 53 4.17 -8.73 -6.87
N PHE A 54 5.21 -7.91 -6.87
CA PHE A 54 5.30 -6.68 -7.62
C PHE A 54 5.95 -6.91 -8.97
N LYS A 55 5.34 -6.35 -10.00
CA LYS A 55 5.95 -6.10 -11.29
C LYS A 55 5.90 -4.60 -11.55
N HIS A 56 7.07 -3.97 -11.56
CA HIS A 56 7.27 -2.56 -11.83
C HIS A 56 7.90 -2.41 -13.22
N TYR A 57 7.21 -1.72 -14.13
CA TYR A 57 7.67 -1.50 -15.50
C TYR A 57 7.13 -0.19 -16.06
N THR A 58 7.73 0.27 -17.15
CA THR A 58 7.19 1.34 -17.99
C THR A 58 6.60 0.70 -19.23
N ASP A 59 5.38 1.09 -19.61
CA ASP A 59 4.74 0.59 -20.82
C ASP A 59 5.27 1.27 -22.09
N LYS A 60 4.74 0.85 -23.24
CA LYS A 60 5.13 1.39 -24.56
C LYS A 60 4.80 2.88 -24.75
N ASP A 61 3.87 3.41 -23.95
CA ASP A 61 3.40 4.79 -24.02
C ASP A 61 4.13 5.67 -22.99
N GLY A 62 5.11 5.11 -22.26
CA GLY A 62 5.95 5.82 -21.29
C GLY A 62 5.32 5.94 -19.90
N VAL A 63 4.20 5.26 -19.64
CA VAL A 63 3.54 5.28 -18.33
C VAL A 63 4.18 4.24 -17.42
N GLU A 64 4.51 4.64 -16.21
CA GLU A 64 4.99 3.74 -15.16
C GLU A 64 3.82 2.94 -14.56
N HIS A 65 4.03 1.65 -14.29
CA HIS A 65 3.01 0.74 -13.77
C HIS A 65 3.53 -0.08 -12.59
N PHE A 66 2.65 -0.26 -11.60
CA PHE A 66 2.76 -1.27 -10.56
C PHE A 66 1.64 -2.30 -10.70
N ASP A 67 2.01 -3.49 -11.11
CA ASP A 67 1.15 -4.66 -11.08
C ASP A 67 1.46 -5.47 -9.82
N ILE A 68 0.48 -5.58 -8.93
CA ILE A 68 0.63 -6.20 -7.62
C ILE A 68 -0.34 -7.37 -7.51
N ASP A 69 0.20 -8.57 -7.39
CA ASP A 69 -0.59 -9.75 -7.06
C ASP A 69 -0.47 -10.03 -5.56
N ASN A 70 -1.58 -9.84 -4.84
CA ASN A 70 -1.71 -10.10 -3.42
C ASN A 70 -2.07 -11.56 -3.22
N HIS A 71 -1.25 -12.31 -2.48
CA HIS A 71 -1.53 -13.67 -2.06
C HIS A 71 -1.72 -13.74 -0.55
N LEU A 72 -2.73 -14.48 -0.11
CA LEU A 72 -3.01 -14.73 1.30
C LEU A 72 -3.12 -16.23 1.55
N THR A 73 -2.38 -16.72 2.55
CA THR A 73 -2.47 -18.13 2.95
C THR A 73 -3.80 -18.45 3.64
N GLY A 74 -4.17 -19.72 3.72
CA GLY A 74 -5.36 -20.16 4.45
C GLY A 74 -6.64 -20.18 3.61
N GLY A 75 -6.50 -20.32 2.29
CA GLY A 75 -7.63 -20.52 1.37
C GLY A 75 -8.41 -19.25 1.03
N ILE A 76 -7.92 -18.06 1.43
CA ILE A 76 -8.50 -16.80 0.96
C ILE A 76 -7.99 -16.50 -0.44
N PRO A 77 -8.88 -16.24 -1.41
CA PRO A 77 -8.46 -15.80 -2.73
C PRO A 77 -7.67 -14.49 -2.65
N GLY A 78 -6.56 -14.42 -3.37
CA GLY A 78 -5.80 -13.20 -3.54
C GLY A 78 -6.57 -12.12 -4.31
N THR A 79 -5.95 -10.94 -4.42
CA THR A 79 -6.42 -9.85 -5.28
C THR A 79 -5.32 -9.41 -6.22
N GLN A 80 -5.70 -8.75 -7.31
CA GLN A 80 -4.77 -8.15 -8.24
C GLN A 80 -5.02 -6.65 -8.28
N GLU A 81 -3.95 -5.89 -8.24
CA GLU A 81 -3.97 -4.45 -8.39
C GLU A 81 -3.13 -4.09 -9.62
N ARG A 82 -3.68 -3.24 -10.47
CA ARG A 82 -3.01 -2.72 -11.68
C ARG A 82 -3.02 -1.21 -11.56
N ARG A 83 -1.85 -0.63 -11.30
CA ARG A 83 -1.71 0.77 -10.88
C ARG A 83 -0.80 1.53 -11.84
N PRO A 84 -1.36 2.14 -12.90
CA PRO A 84 -0.66 3.17 -13.65
C PRO A 84 -0.36 4.38 -12.77
N VAL A 85 0.83 4.96 -12.92
CA VAL A 85 1.33 6.09 -12.15
C VAL A 85 1.19 7.36 -12.97
N ASP A 86 -0.05 7.76 -13.21
CA ASP A 86 -0.41 8.87 -14.09
C ASP A 86 -1.35 9.88 -13.45
N SER A 87 -1.62 9.74 -12.15
CA SER A 87 -2.55 10.59 -11.39
C SER A 87 -3.98 10.59 -11.90
N VAL A 88 -4.38 9.58 -12.69
CA VAL A 88 -5.76 9.47 -13.20
C VAL A 88 -6.57 8.53 -12.31
N GLU A 89 -7.69 9.04 -11.78
CA GLU A 89 -8.63 8.27 -10.99
C GLU A 89 -9.33 7.19 -11.83
N ARG A 90 -9.40 5.97 -11.28
CA ARG A 90 -10.00 4.80 -11.91
C ARG A 90 -10.85 4.03 -10.93
N GLU A 91 -11.85 3.35 -11.46
CA GLU A 91 -12.64 2.38 -10.74
C GLU A 91 -11.91 1.04 -10.64
N ARG A 92 -12.01 0.39 -9.48
CA ARG A 92 -11.74 -1.04 -9.33
C ARG A 92 -12.78 -1.66 -8.41
N SER A 93 -12.96 -2.97 -8.52
CA SER A 93 -13.74 -3.72 -7.55
C SER A 93 -13.14 -5.09 -7.37
N ASP A 94 -12.99 -5.51 -6.14
CA ASP A 94 -12.58 -6.88 -5.81
C ASP A 94 -13.54 -7.52 -4.81
N MET A 95 -13.35 -8.82 -4.56
CA MET A 95 -14.24 -9.60 -3.70
C MET A 95 -14.12 -9.28 -2.21
N HIS A 96 -13.06 -8.59 -1.78
CA HIS A 96 -12.80 -8.23 -0.39
C HIS A 96 -13.34 -6.86 -0.08
N PHE A 97 -12.95 -5.86 -0.87
CA PHE A 97 -13.21 -4.45 -0.59
C PHE A 97 -14.36 -3.85 -1.41
N GLY A 98 -14.86 -4.58 -2.41
CA GLY A 98 -15.95 -4.09 -3.26
C GLY A 98 -15.54 -2.89 -4.13
N PRO A 99 -16.50 -2.05 -4.55
CA PRO A 99 -16.25 -0.93 -5.45
C PRO A 99 -15.43 0.20 -4.81
N GLN A 100 -14.31 0.53 -5.44
CA GLN A 100 -13.35 1.55 -5.01
C GLN A 100 -12.98 2.46 -6.18
N LEU A 101 -12.56 3.67 -5.85
CA LEU A 101 -11.88 4.60 -6.73
C LEU A 101 -10.43 4.74 -6.26
N PHE A 102 -9.48 4.76 -7.17
CA PHE A 102 -8.08 4.90 -6.83
C PHE A 102 -7.33 5.71 -7.88
N TYR A 103 -6.26 6.38 -7.45
CA TYR A 103 -5.20 6.83 -8.36
C TYR A 103 -3.84 6.60 -7.71
N THR A 104 -2.78 6.66 -8.52
CA THR A 104 -1.40 6.61 -8.04
C THR A 104 -0.61 7.67 -8.78
N LYS A 105 0.28 8.36 -8.06
CA LYS A 105 1.20 9.35 -8.61
C LYS A 105 2.58 9.17 -8.01
N ARG A 106 3.59 9.55 -8.78
CA ARG A 106 4.95 9.72 -8.30
C ARG A 106 5.14 11.16 -7.88
N ARG A 107 5.60 11.37 -6.65
CA ARG A 107 6.03 12.69 -6.18
C ARG A 107 7.40 13.02 -6.76
N ALA A 108 7.67 14.32 -6.91
CA ALA A 108 8.98 14.77 -7.35
C ALA A 108 10.05 14.40 -6.30
N PRO A 109 11.34 14.31 -6.69
CA PRO A 109 12.42 14.11 -5.74
C PRO A 109 12.38 15.13 -4.61
N ASN A 110 12.53 14.67 -3.37
CA ASN A 110 12.47 15.45 -2.13
C ASN A 110 11.15 16.19 -1.88
N ASP A 111 10.11 15.96 -2.69
CA ASP A 111 8.80 16.57 -2.48
C ASP A 111 8.04 15.81 -1.40
N VAL A 112 8.06 16.38 -0.19
CA VAL A 112 7.22 16.00 0.94
C VAL A 112 6.22 17.10 1.31
N GLU A 113 6.11 18.14 0.48
CA GLU A 113 5.22 19.26 0.74
C GLU A 113 3.76 18.81 0.64
N GLY A 114 2.92 19.28 1.57
CA GLY A 114 1.50 18.92 1.64
C GLY A 114 1.21 17.51 2.15
N LEU A 115 2.22 16.68 2.41
CA LEU A 115 2.06 15.48 3.23
C LEU A 115 1.86 15.88 4.70
N SER A 116 1.02 15.13 5.41
CA SER A 116 0.95 15.23 6.86
C SER A 116 2.28 14.84 7.49
N GLU A 117 2.51 15.23 8.75
CA GLU A 117 3.72 14.82 9.49
C GLU A 117 3.86 13.29 9.55
N PHE A 118 2.76 12.54 9.60
CA PHE A 118 2.79 11.09 9.60
C PHE A 118 3.25 10.51 8.25
N LEU A 119 2.76 11.05 7.14
CA LEU A 119 3.12 10.57 5.79
C LEU A 119 4.52 10.99 5.33
N LYS A 120 5.14 11.97 6.00
CA LYS A 120 6.53 12.39 5.71
C LYS A 120 7.57 11.32 6.00
N GLY A 121 7.26 10.36 6.88
CA GLY A 121 8.09 9.19 7.17
C GLY A 121 9.55 9.48 7.55
N ASN A 122 10.29 8.42 7.84
CA ASN A 122 11.74 8.41 7.95
C ASN A 122 12.36 7.79 6.69
N TRP A 123 11.93 8.30 5.53
CA TRP A 123 12.32 7.78 4.23
C TRP A 123 13.84 7.83 4.05
N THR A 124 14.40 6.77 3.46
CA THR A 124 15.81 6.74 3.09
C THR A 124 16.14 7.81 2.05
N GLU A 125 17.41 8.23 1.98
CA GLU A 125 17.87 9.22 1.01
C GLU A 125 17.54 8.81 -0.43
N ASP A 126 17.79 7.54 -0.79
CA ASP A 126 17.46 7.03 -2.13
C ASP A 126 15.95 7.03 -2.41
N THR A 127 15.09 6.93 -1.38
CA THR A 127 13.64 7.09 -1.54
C THR A 127 13.30 8.54 -1.89
N LEU A 128 13.87 9.50 -1.18
CA LEU A 128 13.62 10.92 -1.40
C LEU A 128 14.17 11.37 -2.76
N GLU A 129 15.38 10.94 -3.14
CA GLU A 129 15.97 11.25 -4.45
C GLU A 129 15.21 10.64 -5.63
N ASN A 130 14.65 9.44 -5.45
CA ASN A 130 13.89 8.76 -6.50
C ASN A 130 12.42 9.18 -6.56
N GLY A 131 11.93 9.86 -5.53
CA GLY A 131 10.54 10.25 -5.37
C GLY A 131 9.70 9.15 -4.73
N LEU A 132 8.75 9.60 -3.91
CA LEU A 132 7.75 8.77 -3.24
C LEU A 132 6.63 8.37 -4.20
N LEU A 133 5.93 7.28 -3.87
CA LEU A 133 4.66 6.95 -4.51
C LEU A 133 3.53 7.31 -3.57
N GLU A 134 2.60 8.13 -4.05
CA GLU A 134 1.38 8.49 -3.32
C GLU A 134 0.19 7.87 -4.03
N THR A 135 -0.69 7.25 -3.26
CA THR A 135 -1.90 6.63 -3.77
C THR A 135 -3.05 6.91 -2.83
N ASP A 136 -4.13 7.43 -3.39
CA ASP A 136 -5.40 7.49 -2.68
C ASP A 136 -6.27 6.32 -3.15
N VAL A 137 -6.90 5.66 -2.20
CA VAL A 137 -7.94 4.66 -2.43
C VAL A 137 -9.15 5.11 -1.62
N LYS A 138 -10.33 5.20 -2.24
CA LYS A 138 -11.57 5.55 -1.54
C LYS A 138 -12.68 4.61 -1.95
N SER A 139 -13.68 4.45 -1.09
CA SER A 139 -14.89 3.75 -1.51
C SER A 139 -15.59 4.51 -2.64
N ASP A 140 -16.16 3.77 -3.58
CA ASP A 140 -17.17 4.34 -4.47
C ASP A 140 -18.48 4.40 -3.66
N THR A 141 -18.73 5.52 -2.98
CA THR A 141 -19.86 5.69 -2.06
C THR A 141 -21.21 5.45 -2.74
N ALA A 142 -21.34 5.79 -4.03
CA ALA A 142 -22.57 5.57 -4.78
C ALA A 142 -22.89 4.07 -4.93
N LYS A 143 -21.86 3.23 -5.09
CA LYS A 143 -22.01 1.77 -5.23
C LYS A 143 -21.96 1.02 -3.89
N SER A 144 -21.10 1.46 -2.96
CA SER A 144 -20.81 0.76 -1.70
C SER A 144 -21.67 1.19 -0.52
N ARG A 145 -22.31 2.37 -0.60
CA ARG A 145 -23.09 2.99 0.50
C ARG A 145 -22.29 3.25 1.78
N THR A 146 -20.97 3.22 1.70
CA THR A 146 -20.04 3.62 2.75
C THR A 146 -19.04 4.61 2.17
N SER A 147 -18.53 5.53 3.00
CA SER A 147 -17.59 6.55 2.58
C SER A 147 -16.34 6.44 3.43
N TRP A 148 -15.22 6.11 2.83
CA TRP A 148 -13.91 6.13 3.49
C TRP A 148 -12.83 6.49 2.48
N LEU A 149 -11.70 6.99 3.00
CA LEU A 149 -10.52 7.35 2.21
C LEU A 149 -9.27 6.82 2.91
N GLU A 150 -8.43 6.16 2.13
CA GLU A 150 -7.06 5.82 2.47
C GLU A 150 -6.09 6.64 1.62
N ARG A 151 -5.13 7.29 2.26
CA ARG A 151 -3.97 7.86 1.59
C ARG A 151 -2.74 7.08 1.99
N HIS A 152 -2.05 6.49 1.01
CA HIS A 152 -0.80 5.79 1.26
C HIS A 152 0.36 6.54 0.64
N VAL A 153 1.47 6.57 1.36
CA VAL A 153 2.78 6.96 0.83
C VAL A 153 3.71 5.76 0.94
N TRP A 154 4.32 5.38 -0.18
CA TRP A 154 5.21 4.24 -0.26
C TRP A 154 6.66 4.69 -0.48
N GLY A 155 7.56 4.02 0.23
CA GLY A 155 8.98 4.30 0.18
C GLY A 155 9.79 3.16 0.80
N ILE A 156 11.05 3.44 1.10
CA ILE A 156 11.93 2.56 1.85
C ILE A 156 12.32 3.28 3.14
N GLU A 157 12.29 2.55 4.24
CA GLU A 157 12.80 3.01 5.54
C GLU A 157 13.84 2.03 6.07
N GLU A 158 14.74 2.53 6.92
CA GLU A 158 15.61 1.69 7.73
C GLU A 158 14.99 1.45 9.10
N VAL A 159 14.68 0.19 9.39
CA VAL A 159 14.14 -0.22 10.68
C VAL A 159 15.03 -1.30 11.27
N GLN A 160 15.55 -1.09 12.48
CA GLN A 160 16.52 -1.98 13.12
C GLN A 160 17.77 -2.23 12.25
N GLY A 161 18.21 -1.22 11.49
CA GLY A 161 19.37 -1.30 10.60
C GLY A 161 19.12 -2.08 9.29
N GLU A 162 17.88 -2.47 9.00
CA GLU A 162 17.50 -3.15 7.77
C GLU A 162 16.58 -2.28 6.92
N ARG A 163 16.89 -2.17 5.62
CA ARG A 163 16.02 -1.53 4.62
C ARG A 163 14.76 -2.36 4.41
N ARG A 164 13.58 -1.75 4.54
CA ARG A 164 12.28 -2.39 4.29
C ARG A 164 11.40 -1.52 3.40
N PHE A 165 10.60 -2.19 2.58
CA PHE A 165 9.59 -1.51 1.79
C PHE A 165 8.48 -1.17 2.77
N THR A 166 8.06 0.08 2.77
CA THR A 166 7.17 0.60 3.80
C THR A 166 6.02 1.35 3.16
N ARG A 167 4.82 1.16 3.72
CA ARG A 167 3.64 1.96 3.40
C ARG A 167 3.19 2.68 4.66
N HIS A 168 3.17 4.00 4.61
CA HIS A 168 2.46 4.82 5.58
C HIS A 168 1.04 4.99 5.07
N ILE A 169 0.04 4.72 5.92
CA ILE A 169 -1.38 4.76 5.57
C ILE A 169 -2.10 5.66 6.56
N GLU A 170 -2.71 6.72 6.05
CA GLU A 170 -3.72 7.51 6.76
C GLU A 170 -5.11 7.08 6.28
N PHE A 171 -6.01 6.87 7.20
CA PHE A 171 -7.37 6.45 6.95
C PHE A 171 -8.38 7.44 7.54
N GLU A 172 -9.36 7.85 6.75
CA GLU A 172 -10.55 8.56 7.19
C GLU A 172 -11.80 7.70 7.00
N GLY A 173 -12.48 7.37 8.10
CA GLY A 173 -13.61 6.46 8.12
C GLY A 173 -14.99 7.12 7.96
N PRO A 174 -16.06 6.32 7.82
CA PRO A 174 -17.41 6.82 7.50
C PRO A 174 -18.06 7.74 8.52
N LYS A 175 -17.52 7.80 9.75
CA LYS A 175 -18.00 8.70 10.80
C LYS A 175 -16.91 9.67 11.26
N GLY A 176 -15.93 9.96 10.39
CA GLY A 176 -14.82 10.88 10.69
C GLY A 176 -13.74 10.27 11.59
N GLN A 177 -13.68 8.94 11.71
CA GLN A 177 -12.55 8.30 12.39
C GLN A 177 -11.27 8.58 11.62
N ARG A 178 -10.17 8.84 12.33
CA ARG A 178 -8.84 8.96 11.74
C ARG A 178 -7.93 7.92 12.36
N LEU A 179 -7.30 7.12 11.51
CA LEU A 179 -6.40 6.04 11.92
C LEU A 179 -5.15 6.12 11.04
N ASP A 180 -4.00 5.95 11.68
CA ASP A 180 -2.72 5.91 11.00
C ASP A 180 -2.08 4.55 11.24
N THR A 181 -1.47 3.96 10.22
CA THR A 181 -0.71 2.71 10.36
C THR A 181 0.48 2.66 9.41
N ILE A 182 1.53 1.98 9.84
CA ILE A 182 2.71 1.71 9.03
C ILE A 182 2.77 0.20 8.77
N MET A 183 2.91 -0.17 7.51
CA MET A 183 3.12 -1.54 7.07
C MET A 183 4.55 -1.71 6.56
N TYR A 184 5.30 -2.62 7.17
CA TYR A 184 6.65 -2.98 6.75
C TYR A 184 6.65 -4.32 6.04
N PHE A 185 7.44 -4.42 4.97
CA PHE A 185 7.51 -5.63 4.17
C PHE A 185 8.94 -6.18 4.09
N ASP A 186 9.05 -7.47 4.35
CA ASP A 186 10.29 -8.23 4.16
C ASP A 186 10.42 -8.67 2.71
N TYR A 187 11.62 -8.56 2.15
CA TYR A 187 11.92 -9.04 0.80
C TYR A 187 12.09 -10.57 0.78
N LEU A 188 11.49 -11.20 -0.24
CA LEU A 188 11.53 -12.64 -0.49
C LEU A 188 12.33 -13.03 -1.75
N GLY A 189 12.77 -12.06 -2.55
CA GLY A 189 13.46 -12.31 -3.83
C GLY A 189 12.62 -11.89 -5.05
N ALA A 190 13.26 -11.85 -6.22
CA ALA A 190 12.60 -11.64 -7.50
C ALA A 190 12.15 -12.97 -8.10
#